data_AF-A0A7K2VQ75-F1
#
_entry.id   AF-A0A7K2VQ75-F1
#
_cell.length_a   1.000
_cell.length_b   1.000
_cell.length_c   1.000
_cell.angle_alpha   90.00
_cell.angle_beta   90.00
_cell.angle_gamma   90.00
#
_symmetry.space_group_name_H-M   'P 1'
#
loop_
_entity.id
_entity.type
_entity.pdbx_description
1 polymer ?
#
loop_
_entity_poly.entity_id
_entity_poly.type
_entity_poly.pdbx_seq_one_letter_code
_entity_poly.pdbx_strand_id
1 'polypeptide(L)' 'MNRMHEWIAAAKAGLGIDLDVDIAELLDMTKVVAHEVARPAAPITSFLVGYAAA' A
#
# COMPACT_ATOMS: atom_id res chain seq x y z
N MET A 1 -15.93 9.23 7.87
CA MET A 1 -15.12 8.40 6.97
C MET A 1 -13.70 8.99 6.96
N ASN A 2 -12.64 8.19 7.05
CA ASN A 2 -11.25 8.69 7.06
C ASN A 2 -10.80 8.99 5.62
N ARG A 3 -10.25 10.18 5.34
CA ARG A 3 -9.81 10.63 4.00
C ARG A 3 -8.93 9.63 3.25
N MET A 4 -8.14 8.84 3.98
CA MET A 4 -7.31 7.79 3.38
C MET A 4 -8.14 6.67 2.73
N HIS A 5 -9.21 6.22 3.39
CA HIS A 5 -10.09 5.18 2.85
C HIS A 5 -10.86 5.69 1.62
N GLU A 6 -11.29 6.95 1.62
CA GLU A 6 -11.94 7.58 0.46
C GLU A 6 -10.98 7.65 -0.74
N TRP A 7 -9.73 8.06 -0.50
CA TRP A 7 -8.70 8.08 -1.53
C TRP A 7 -8.44 6.68 -2.12
N ILE A 8 -8.30 5.66 -1.26
CA ILE A 8 -8.06 4.28 -1.69
C ILE A 8 -9.24 3.76 -2.52
N ALA A 9 -10.48 4.02 -2.10
CA ALA A 9 -11.67 3.65 -2.85
C ALA A 9 -11.71 4.31 -4.24
N ALA A 10 -11.41 5.62 -4.31
CA ALA A 10 -11.35 6.35 -5.57
C ALA A 10 -10.23 5.84 -6.50
N ALA A 11 -9.05 5.55 -5.95
CA ALA A 11 -7.92 5.01 -6.71
C ALA A 11 -8.23 3.60 -7.26
N LYS A 12 -8.83 2.72 -6.44
CA LYS A 12 -9.31 1.40 -6.90
C LYS A 12 -10.30 1.52 -8.05
N ALA A 13 -11.28 2.41 -7.92
CA ALA A 13 -12.27 2.66 -8.97
C ALA A 13 -11.62 3.18 -10.25
N GLY A 14 -10.70 4.14 -10.15
CA GLY A 14 -9.98 4.70 -11.31
C GLY A 14 -9.08 3.70 -12.03
N LEU A 15 -8.57 2.69 -11.32
CA LEU A 15 -7.71 1.64 -11.86
C LEU A 15 -8.45 0.34 -12.21
N GLY A 16 -9.75 0.23 -11.92
CA GLY A 16 -10.53 -0.99 -12.14
C GLY A 16 -10.12 -2.16 -11.25
N ILE A 17 -9.61 -1.89 -10.03
CA ILE A 17 -9.10 -2.91 -9.11
C ILE A 17 -10.21 -3.34 -8.14
N ASP A 18 -10.61 -4.60 -8.22
CA ASP A 18 -11.50 -5.24 -7.24
C ASP A 18 -10.72 -6.21 -6.33
N LEU A 19 -9.83 -5.64 -5.52
CA LEU A 19 -9.04 -6.38 -4.53
C LEU A 19 -9.39 -5.90 -3.12
N ASP A 20 -9.75 -6.82 -2.24
CA ASP A 20 -9.83 -6.52 -0.82
C ASP A 20 -8.41 -6.53 -0.22
N VAL A 21 -7.98 -5.39 0.28
CA VAL A 21 -6.60 -5.17 0.76
C VAL A 21 -6.69 -4.82 2.23
N ASP A 22 -5.93 -5.53 3.06
CA ASP A 22 -5.71 -5.11 4.44
C ASP A 22 -4.77 -3.88 4.45
N ILE A 23 -5.38 -2.70 4.51
CA ILE A 23 -4.66 -1.43 4.52
C ILE A 23 -3.79 -1.30 5.78
N ALA A 24 -4.24 -1.84 6.92
CA ALA A 24 -3.51 -1.73 8.17
C ALA A 24 -2.22 -2.55 8.13
N GLU A 25 -2.30 -3.79 7.63
CA GLU A 25 -1.14 -4.66 7.45
C GLU A 25 -0.14 -4.07 6.44
N LEU A 26 -0.64 -3.53 5.32
CA LEU A 26 0.23 -2.91 4.32
C LEU A 26 0.99 -1.70 4.89
N LEU A 27 0.31 -0.87 5.69
CA LEU A 27 0.92 0.28 6.34
C LEU A 27 1.90 -0.14 7.44
N ASP A 28 1.64 -1.22 8.16
CA ASP A 28 2.59 -1.74 9.16
C ASP A 28 3.87 -2.29 8.50
N MET A 29 3.74 -3.01 7.38
CA MET A 29 4.91 -3.45 6.60
C MET A 29 5.75 -2.25 6.14
N THR A 30 5.13 -1.24 5.54
CA THR A 30 5.86 -0.04 5.08
C THR A 30 6.51 0.73 6.23
N LYS A 31 5.88 0.74 7.40
CA LYS A 31 6.43 1.31 8.62
C LYS A 31 7.71 0.56 9.01
N VAL A 32 7.69 -0.78 9.09
CA VAL A 32 8.89 -1.56 9.42
C VAL A 32 10.02 -1.26 8.43
N VAL A 33 9.75 -1.30 7.13
CA VAL A 33 10.76 -1.02 6.10
C VAL A 33 11.34 0.40 6.21
N ALA A 34 10.49 1.39 6.48
CA ALA A 34 10.93 2.77 6.64
C ALA A 34 11.85 2.98 7.85
N HIS A 35 11.65 2.22 8.93
CA HIS A 35 12.45 2.31 10.16
C HIS A 35 13.73 1.47 10.08
N GLU A 36 13.64 0.24 9.57
CA GLU A 36 14.74 -0.73 9.61
C GLU A 36 15.69 -0.63 8.40
N VAL A 37 15.21 -0.11 7.27
CA VAL A 37 16.01 0.01 6.04
C VAL A 37 16.31 1.49 5.75
N ALA A 38 15.31 2.21 5.25
CA ALA A 38 15.35 3.65 5.00
C ALA A 38 13.97 4.13 4.55
N ARG A 39 13.61 5.39 4.80
CA ARG A 39 12.33 5.96 4.34
C ARG A 39 12.05 5.76 2.84
N PRO A 40 13.02 5.91 1.91
CA PRO A 40 12.78 5.63 0.48
C PRO A 40 12.52 4.14 0.17
N ALA A 41 12.90 3.21 1.03
CA ALA A 41 12.72 1.78 0.79
C ALA A 41 11.26 1.34 0.92
N ALA A 42 10.43 2.07 1.67
CA ALA A 42 9.01 1.76 1.84
C ALA A 42 8.23 1.70 0.51
N PRO A 43 8.19 2.77 -0.32
CA PRO A 43 7.48 2.72 -1.60
C PRO A 43 8.10 1.72 -2.59
N ILE A 44 9.43 1.52 -2.58
CA ILE A 44 10.10 0.53 -3.44
C ILE A 44 9.65 -0.88 -3.07
N THR A 45 9.60 -1.19 -1.77
CA THR A 45 9.19 -2.51 -1.28
C THR A 45 7.71 -2.78 -1.57
N SER A 46 6.81 -1.81 -1.34
CA SER A 46 5.40 -1.95 -1.71
C SER A 46 5.21 -2.27 -3.18
N PHE A 47 5.96 -1.60 -4.07
CA PHE A 47 5.91 -1.88 -5.51
C PHE A 47 6.39 -3.31 -5.84
N LEU A 48 7.53 -3.73 -5.29
CA LEU A 48 8.10 -5.07 -5.56
C LEU A 48 7.21 -6.20 -5.04
N VAL A 49 6.64 -6.05 -3.84
CA VAL A 49 5.70 -7.03 -3.27
C VAL A 49 4.43 -7.12 -4.14
N GLY A 50 3.86 -5.97 -4.52
CA GLY A 50 2.70 -5.95 -5.42
C GLY A 50 3.00 -6.57 -6.78
N TYR A 51 4.18 -6.30 -7.35
CA TYR A 51 4.62 -6.89 -8.62
C TYR A 51 4.80 -8.41 -8.52
N ALA A 52 5.34 -8.91 -7.40
CA ALA A 52 5.58 -10.34 -7.21
C ALA A 52 4.30 -11.15 -6.92
N ALA A 53 3.24 -10.50 -6.43
CA ALA A 53 1.96 -11.13 -6.12
C ALA A 53 0.99 -11.23 -7.32
N ALA A 54 1.26 -10.49 -8.41
CA ALA A 54 0.46 -10.43 -9.64
C ALA A 54 0.83 -11.57 -10.61
#